data_AF-A0A7X6ZI01-F1
#
_entry.id   AF-A0A7X6ZI01-F1
#
_cell.length_a   1.000
_cell.length_b   1.000
_cell.length_c   1.000
_cell.angle_alpha   90.00
_cell.angle_beta   90.00
_cell.angle_gamma   90.00
#
_symmetry.space_group_name_H-M   'P 1'
#
loop_
_entity.id
_entity.type
_entity.pdbx_description
1 polymer ?
#
loop_
_entity_poly.entity_id
_entity_poly.type
_entity_poly.pdbx_seq_one_letter_code
_entity_poly.pdbx_strand_id
1 'polypeptide(L)'
;MTAEPYGIILAGMTDAVRRSYERWARQAVDWDLTDRPVDAPDLQQTTIGQRVAVSGPGTFLGRERRTLVFEPAAEPGWWFAREDQADALPIGVSVRNVWTTARNIVLRSGSTHNYMRIVEHIIALRMGLGLDSIMVKVL
;
A
#
# COMPACT_ATOMS: atom_id res chain seq x y z
N MET A 1 -2.22 6.99 41.61
CA MET A 1 -2.37 6.18 40.39
C MET A 1 -0.98 6.07 39.77
N THR A 2 -0.36 4.90 39.83
CA THR A 2 0.94 4.63 39.22
C THR A 2 0.76 4.57 37.71
N ALA A 3 1.48 5.41 36.97
CA ALA A 3 1.50 5.37 35.51
C ALA A 3 2.29 4.12 35.09
N GLU A 4 1.57 3.10 34.62
CA GLU A 4 2.19 1.93 33.99
C GLU A 4 2.75 2.34 32.62
N PRO A 5 3.83 1.70 32.11
CA PRO A 5 4.46 2.08 30.84
C PRO A 5 3.57 1.82 29.61
N TYR A 6 2.47 1.09 29.79
CA TYR A 6 1.42 0.84 28.81
C TYR A 6 0.14 1.66 29.04
N GLY A 7 0.20 2.70 29.87
CA GLY A 7 -0.91 3.62 30.12
C GLY A 7 -1.91 3.13 31.18
N ILE A 8 -3.16 3.59 31.08
CA ILE A 8 -4.22 3.33 32.07
C ILE A 8 -5.16 2.25 31.52
N ILE A 9 -5.44 1.23 32.34
CA ILE A 9 -6.40 0.18 32.00
C ILE A 9 -7.80 0.69 32.30
N LEU A 10 -8.59 0.90 31.24
CA LEU A 10 -9.99 1.34 31.37
C LEU A 10 -10.98 0.17 31.53
N ALA A 11 -10.63 -1.01 30.99
CA ALA A 11 -11.41 -2.24 31.11
C ALA A 11 -10.53 -3.47 30.81
N GLY A 12 -10.93 -4.64 31.33
CA GLY A 12 -10.27 -5.93 31.07
C GLY A 12 -9.43 -6.47 32.24
N MET A 13 -8.72 -7.58 32.00
CA MET A 13 -7.91 -8.25 33.01
C MET A 13 -6.50 -7.65 33.07
N THR A 14 -6.17 -6.97 34.19
CA THR A 14 -4.88 -6.30 34.39
C THR A 14 -3.67 -7.19 34.11
N ASP A 15 -3.70 -8.44 34.57
CA ASP A 15 -2.58 -9.37 34.37
C ASP A 15 -2.39 -9.78 32.91
N ALA A 16 -3.49 -9.84 32.13
CA ALA A 16 -3.41 -10.18 30.72
C ALA A 16 -2.76 -9.03 29.92
N VAL A 17 -3.07 -7.78 30.27
CA VAL A 17 -2.45 -6.59 29.68
C VAL A 17 -0.96 -6.56 30.03
N ARG A 18 -0.61 -6.72 31.31
CA ARG A 18 0.78 -6.73 31.77
C ARG A 18 1.61 -7.80 31.06
N ARG A 19 1.15 -9.06 31.04
CA ARG A 19 1.86 -10.16 30.33
C ARG A 19 2.01 -9.90 28.84
N SER A 20 1.00 -9.28 28.21
CA SER A 20 1.05 -8.96 26.78
C SER A 20 2.06 -7.87 26.49
N TYR A 21 2.12 -6.83 27.32
CA TYR A 21 3.13 -5.79 27.23
C TYR A 21 4.54 -6.35 27.45
N GLU A 22 4.77 -7.14 28.50
CA GLU A 22 6.08 -7.74 28.77
C GLU A 22 6.55 -8.65 27.64
N ARG A 23 5.63 -9.36 26.98
CA ARG A 23 5.93 -10.18 25.81
C ARG A 23 6.27 -9.33 24.59
N TRP A 24 5.52 -8.26 24.35
CA TRP A 24 5.79 -7.31 23.27
C TRP A 24 7.15 -6.61 23.46
N ALA A 25 7.43 -6.11 24.66
CA ALA A 25 8.69 -5.44 24.99
C ALA A 25 9.92 -6.36 24.91
N ARG A 26 9.72 -7.68 24.97
CA ARG A 26 10.77 -8.70 24.80
C ARG A 26 10.92 -9.19 23.35
N GLN A 27 10.11 -8.69 22.41
CA GLN A 27 10.32 -9.03 21.00
C GLN A 27 11.70 -8.52 20.57
N ALA A 28 12.49 -9.39 19.96
CA ALA A 28 13.77 -9.00 19.41
C ALA A 28 13.53 -7.95 18.32
N VAL A 29 14.12 -6.77 18.48
CA VAL A 29 14.16 -5.75 17.45
C VAL A 29 15.35 -6.08 16.56
N ASP A 30 15.07 -6.56 15.37
CA ASP A 30 16.04 -6.88 14.32
C ASP A 30 16.53 -5.63 13.59
N TRP A 31 15.73 -4.55 13.61
CA TRP A 31 16.09 -3.27 13.00
C TRP A 31 15.66 -2.09 13.87
N ASP A 32 16.62 -1.54 14.62
CA ASP A 32 16.46 -0.30 15.39
C ASP A 32 17.15 0.86 14.66
N LEU A 33 16.40 1.93 14.39
CA LEU A 33 16.88 3.16 13.76
C LEU A 33 16.69 4.37 14.69
N THR A 34 16.35 4.15 15.97
CA THR A 34 15.97 5.21 16.92
C THR A 34 17.14 6.14 17.23
N ASP A 35 18.38 5.67 17.08
CA ASP A 35 19.61 6.45 17.25
C ASP A 35 20.01 7.25 16.01
N ARG A 36 19.33 7.04 14.87
CA ARG A 36 19.64 7.73 13.62
C ARG A 36 18.76 8.98 13.49
N PRO A 37 19.34 10.11 13.04
CA PRO A 37 18.54 11.26 12.66
C PRO A 37 17.58 10.86 11.54
N VAL A 38 16.33 11.29 11.64
CA VAL A 38 15.34 11.08 10.58
C VAL A 38 15.75 11.94 9.39
N ASP A 39 15.75 11.34 8.19
CA ASP A 39 15.96 12.10 6.96
C ASP A 39 14.89 13.19 6.83
N ALA A 40 15.31 14.38 6.38
CA ALA A 40 14.35 15.45 6.12
C ALA A 40 13.34 14.98 5.06
N PRO A 41 12.04 15.27 5.23
CA PRO A 41 11.05 14.90 4.22
C PRO A 41 11.35 15.64 2.92
N ASP A 42 11.24 14.94 1.79
CA ASP A 42 11.28 15.60 0.49
C ASP A 42 10.10 16.56 0.36
N LEU A 43 10.42 17.80 -0.02
CA LEU A 43 9.43 18.87 -0.15
C LEU A 43 8.77 18.91 -1.53
N GLN A 44 9.27 18.12 -2.48
CA GLN A 44 8.79 18.05 -3.84
C GLN A 44 8.27 16.66 -4.15
N GLN A 45 7.09 16.60 -4.76
CA GLN A 45 6.55 15.34 -5.25
C GLN A 45 7.34 14.85 -6.47
N THR A 46 7.50 13.55 -6.53
CA THR A 46 8.27 12.84 -7.56
C THR A 46 7.37 12.02 -8.47
N THR A 47 7.81 11.84 -9.72
CA THR A 47 7.19 10.93 -10.69
C THR A 47 8.27 10.36 -11.61
N ILE A 48 7.93 9.38 -12.45
CA ILE A 48 8.87 8.81 -13.42
C ILE A 48 9.16 9.80 -14.55
N GLY A 49 10.38 9.81 -15.07
CA GLY A 49 10.77 10.73 -16.15
C GLY A 49 10.18 10.40 -17.52
N GLN A 50 9.77 9.14 -17.76
CA GLN A 50 9.21 8.69 -19.02
C GLN A 50 8.26 7.50 -18.83
N ARG A 51 7.38 7.27 -19.81
CA ARG A 51 6.49 6.10 -19.81
C ARG A 51 7.29 4.79 -19.94
N VAL A 52 6.88 3.76 -19.21
CA VAL A 52 7.49 2.42 -19.25
C VAL A 52 6.39 1.36 -19.31
N ALA A 53 6.55 0.37 -20.19
CA ALA A 53 5.61 -0.74 -20.31
C ALA A 53 6.26 -2.06 -19.89
N VAL A 54 5.52 -2.88 -19.13
CA VAL A 54 5.96 -4.22 -18.71
C VAL A 54 4.84 -5.20 -18.99
N SER A 55 5.16 -6.30 -19.67
CA SER A 55 4.20 -7.37 -19.97
C SER A 55 4.60 -8.67 -19.30
N GLY A 56 3.66 -9.31 -18.63
CA GLY A 56 3.89 -10.57 -17.92
C GLY A 56 2.61 -11.41 -17.79
N PRO A 57 2.73 -12.66 -17.32
CA PRO A 57 1.57 -13.52 -17.10
C PRO A 57 0.73 -13.02 -15.91
N GLY A 58 -0.59 -12.95 -16.09
CA GLY A 58 -1.52 -12.69 -14.99
C GLY A 58 -1.63 -13.88 -14.03
N THR A 59 -1.61 -13.61 -12.72
CA THR A 59 -1.64 -14.66 -11.68
C THR A 59 -2.96 -15.44 -11.63
N PHE A 60 -4.09 -14.81 -11.97
CA PHE A 60 -5.43 -15.42 -11.80
C PHE A 60 -6.12 -15.89 -13.08
N LEU A 61 -5.85 -15.26 -14.22
CA LEU A 61 -6.50 -15.57 -15.51
C LEU A 61 -5.56 -16.41 -16.39
N GLY A 62 -5.39 -17.69 -16.04
CA GLY A 62 -4.86 -18.69 -16.98
C GLY A 62 -3.53 -18.39 -17.69
N ARG A 63 -2.64 -17.57 -17.10
CA ARG A 63 -1.39 -17.05 -17.71
C ARG A 63 -1.59 -16.12 -18.91
N GLU A 64 -2.77 -15.55 -19.08
CA GLU A 64 -2.99 -14.51 -20.08
C GLU A 64 -1.99 -13.37 -19.83
N ARG A 65 -1.31 -12.94 -20.90
CA ARG A 65 -0.34 -11.85 -20.81
C ARG A 65 -1.10 -10.55 -20.61
N ARG A 66 -0.74 -9.82 -19.57
CA ARG A 66 -1.23 -8.47 -19.30
C ARG A 66 -0.09 -7.50 -19.41
N THR A 67 -0.38 -6.31 -19.92
CA THR A 67 0.60 -5.23 -20.04
C THR A 67 0.20 -4.12 -19.09
N LEU A 68 1.15 -3.74 -18.24
CA LEU A 68 1.05 -2.56 -17.40
C LEU A 68 1.88 -1.45 -18.03
N VAL A 69 1.31 -0.26 -18.14
CA VAL A 69 2.02 0.95 -18.55
C VAL A 69 2.07 1.91 -17.39
N PHE A 70 3.28 2.24 -16.95
CA PHE A 70 3.56 3.25 -15.95
C PHE A 70 3.82 4.57 -16.67
N GLU A 71 3.12 5.62 -16.27
CA GLU A 71 3.30 6.96 -16.83
C GLU A 71 3.22 8.04 -15.74
N PRO A 72 3.77 9.24 -15.99
CA PRO A 72 3.61 10.36 -15.08
C PRO A 72 2.12 10.64 -14.82
N ALA A 73 1.72 10.77 -13.56
CA ALA A 73 0.35 11.15 -13.22
C ALA A 73 0.21 12.68 -13.14
N ALA A 74 -0.89 13.19 -13.69
CA ALA A 74 -1.30 14.59 -13.51
C ALA A 74 -1.90 14.84 -12.10
N GLU A 75 -2.62 13.84 -11.57
CA GLU A 75 -3.18 13.91 -10.22
C GLU A 75 -2.18 13.35 -9.18
N PRO A 76 -2.06 13.97 -8.00
CA PRO A 76 -1.20 13.45 -6.95
C PRO A 76 -1.55 12.02 -6.54
N GLY A 77 -0.53 11.23 -6.22
CA GLY A 77 -0.70 9.86 -5.73
C GLY A 77 -0.64 8.80 -6.83
N TRP A 78 -0.85 7.56 -6.42
CA TRP A 78 -0.82 6.41 -7.32
C TRP A 78 -2.23 6.03 -7.76
N TRP A 79 -2.38 5.73 -9.04
CA TRP A 79 -3.66 5.45 -9.66
C TRP A 79 -3.55 4.24 -10.58
N PHE A 80 -4.61 3.43 -10.62
CA PHE A 80 -4.76 2.37 -11.61
C PHE A 80 -5.88 2.75 -12.59
N ALA A 81 -5.60 2.69 -13.89
CA ALA A 81 -6.60 2.85 -14.94
C ALA A 81 -6.79 1.53 -15.68
N ARG A 82 -8.02 1.02 -15.71
CA ARG A 82 -8.41 -0.19 -16.45
C ARG A 82 -8.82 0.21 -17.87
N GLU A 83 -7.86 0.46 -18.75
CA GLU A 83 -8.16 0.82 -20.15
C GLU A 83 -8.73 -0.36 -20.95
N ASP A 84 -8.55 -1.58 -20.44
CA ASP A 84 -9.20 -2.79 -20.92
C ASP A 84 -10.72 -2.84 -20.63
N GLN A 85 -11.26 -1.89 -19.86
CA GLN A 85 -12.68 -1.82 -19.52
C GLN A 85 -13.28 -0.46 -19.90
N ALA A 86 -14.37 -0.49 -20.67
CA ALA A 86 -15.13 0.73 -20.99
C ALA A 86 -15.72 1.39 -19.72
N ASP A 87 -15.69 2.72 -19.69
CA ASP A 87 -16.27 3.57 -18.64
C ASP A 87 -15.76 3.28 -17.21
N ALA A 88 -14.57 2.68 -17.09
CA ALA A 88 -13.93 2.46 -15.80
C ALA A 88 -13.25 3.73 -15.29
N LEU A 89 -13.70 4.23 -14.13
CA LEU A 89 -13.00 5.31 -13.44
C LEU A 89 -11.63 4.83 -12.92
N PRO A 90 -10.59 5.68 -12.95
CA PRO A 90 -9.35 5.38 -12.26
C PRO A 90 -9.56 5.01 -10.79
N ILE A 91 -8.79 4.04 -10.31
CA ILE A 91 -8.81 3.55 -8.95
C ILE A 91 -7.62 4.14 -8.21
N GLY A 92 -7.88 5.10 -7.30
CA GLY A 92 -6.83 5.66 -6.46
C GLY A 92 -6.28 4.63 -5.47
N VAL A 93 -4.97 4.60 -5.29
CA VAL A 93 -4.30 3.80 -4.27
C VAL A 93 -4.52 4.47 -2.91
N SER A 94 -5.60 4.07 -2.25
CA SER A 94 -6.01 4.60 -0.95
C SER A 94 -6.71 3.49 -0.16
N VAL A 95 -6.57 3.53 1.17
CA VAL A 95 -7.31 2.64 2.09
C VAL A 95 -8.82 2.72 1.86
N ARG A 96 -9.32 3.90 1.44
CA ARG A 96 -10.74 4.11 1.11
C ARG A 96 -11.23 3.27 -0.07
N ASN A 97 -10.34 2.86 -0.95
CA ASN A 97 -10.65 2.07 -2.13
C ASN A 97 -10.33 0.58 -1.94
N VAL A 98 -9.86 0.17 -0.75
CA VAL A 98 -9.65 -1.25 -0.42
C VAL A 98 -11.01 -1.93 -0.27
N TRP A 99 -11.26 -2.91 -1.13
CA TRP A 99 -12.51 -3.68 -1.10
C TRP A 99 -12.37 -4.94 -0.24
N THR A 100 -11.27 -5.68 -0.38
CA THR A 100 -11.00 -6.87 0.41
C THR A 100 -9.50 -7.13 0.53
N THR A 101 -9.12 -7.85 1.58
CA THR A 101 -7.74 -8.28 1.87
C THR A 101 -7.62 -9.80 1.93
N ALA A 102 -8.64 -10.54 1.47
CA ALA A 102 -8.61 -11.99 1.45
C ALA A 102 -7.56 -12.51 0.45
N ARG A 103 -6.39 -12.91 0.97
CA ARG A 103 -5.20 -13.43 0.26
C ARG A 103 -4.39 -12.41 -0.56
N ASN A 104 -4.93 -11.24 -0.87
CA ASN A 104 -4.26 -10.12 -1.55
C ASN A 104 -5.02 -8.83 -1.28
N ILE A 105 -4.40 -7.69 -1.55
CA ILE A 105 -5.10 -6.41 -1.53
C ILE A 105 -5.87 -6.25 -2.84
N VAL A 106 -7.16 -5.96 -2.71
CA VAL A 106 -8.03 -5.65 -3.84
C VAL A 106 -8.51 -4.22 -3.73
N LEU A 107 -8.25 -3.41 -4.75
CA LEU A 107 -8.79 -2.06 -4.88
C LEU A 107 -9.99 -2.04 -5.83
N ARG A 108 -10.94 -1.13 -5.61
CA ARG A 108 -12.12 -0.94 -6.45
C ARG A 108 -12.46 0.54 -6.58
N SER A 109 -13.00 0.95 -7.72
CA SER A 109 -13.64 2.26 -7.92
C SER A 109 -14.94 2.11 -8.73
N GLY A 110 -16.04 2.69 -8.26
CA GLY A 110 -17.32 2.64 -8.98
C GLY A 110 -17.88 1.21 -9.09
N SER A 111 -18.08 0.70 -10.31
CA SER A 111 -18.68 -0.61 -10.59
C SER A 111 -17.97 -1.77 -9.87
N THR A 112 -18.70 -2.83 -9.53
CA THR A 112 -18.12 -4.08 -8.96
C THR A 112 -17.21 -4.82 -9.93
N HIS A 113 -17.26 -4.49 -11.22
CA HIS A 113 -16.37 -5.03 -12.24
C HIS A 113 -15.05 -4.26 -12.35
N ASN A 114 -14.99 -3.01 -11.88
CA ASN A 114 -13.78 -2.18 -11.91
C ASN A 114 -12.97 -2.35 -10.61
N TYR A 115 -12.18 -3.43 -10.58
CA TYR A 115 -11.29 -3.75 -9.48
C TYR A 115 -9.90 -4.17 -9.96
N MET A 116 -8.92 -4.08 -9.08
CA MET A 116 -7.53 -4.51 -9.28
C MET A 116 -7.10 -5.39 -8.12
N ARG A 117 -6.46 -6.52 -8.43
CA ARG A 117 -5.99 -7.52 -7.44
C ARG A 117 -4.47 -7.62 -7.45
N ILE A 118 -3.89 -8.07 -6.34
CA ILE A 118 -2.43 -8.21 -6.16
C ILE A 118 -1.73 -6.86 -6.45
N VAL A 119 -2.31 -5.79 -5.92
CA VAL A 119 -1.74 -4.45 -6.10
C VAL A 119 -0.56 -4.22 -5.15
N GLU A 120 -0.44 -5.02 -4.09
CA GLU A 120 0.54 -4.84 -3.00
C GLU A 120 1.99 -4.78 -3.48
N HIS A 121 2.38 -5.62 -4.44
CA HIS A 121 3.77 -5.63 -4.94
C HIS A 121 4.08 -4.39 -5.78
N ILE A 122 3.09 -3.89 -6.54
CA ILE A 122 3.24 -2.65 -7.30
C ILE A 122 3.30 -1.46 -6.35
N ILE A 123 2.42 -1.42 -5.34
CA ILE A 123 2.38 -0.34 -4.35
C ILE A 123 3.65 -0.32 -3.50
N ALA A 124 4.26 -1.46 -3.20
CA ALA A 124 5.52 -1.52 -2.46
C ALA A 124 6.67 -0.78 -3.18
N LEU A 125 6.63 -0.70 -4.52
CA LEU A 125 7.61 0.07 -5.30
C LEU A 125 7.59 1.55 -4.95
N ARG A 126 6.45 2.10 -4.52
CA ARG A 126 6.32 3.49 -4.07
C ARG A 126 7.36 3.84 -3.00
N MET A 127 7.46 2.98 -1.99
CA MET A 127 8.38 3.17 -0.87
C MET A 127 9.83 2.92 -1.27
N GLY A 128 10.07 1.95 -2.16
CA GLY A 128 11.41 1.59 -2.61
C GLY A 128 12.04 2.55 -3.63
N LEU A 129 11.21 3.26 -4.40
CA LEU A 129 11.67 4.16 -5.48
C LEU A 129 11.52 5.64 -5.15
N GLY A 130 10.85 5.99 -4.05
CA GLY A 130 10.56 7.38 -3.70
C GLY A 130 9.77 8.07 -4.81
N LEU A 131 8.63 7.48 -5.21
CA LEU A 131 7.75 8.00 -6.27
C LEU A 131 6.39 8.39 -5.70
N ASP A 132 6.00 9.65 -5.80
CA ASP A 132 4.75 10.14 -5.20
C ASP A 132 3.53 10.00 -6.10
N SER A 133 3.69 10.28 -7.40
CA SER A 133 2.59 10.40 -8.35
C SER A 133 2.81 9.53 -9.58
N ILE A 134 1.98 8.51 -9.79
CA ILE A 134 2.10 7.55 -10.90
C ILE A 134 0.72 7.10 -11.38
N MET A 135 0.55 7.03 -12.70
CA MET A 135 -0.60 6.37 -13.33
C MET A 135 -0.13 5.02 -13.86
N VAL A 136 -0.85 3.96 -13.49
CA VAL A 136 -0.62 2.59 -13.95
C VAL A 136 -1.81 2.13 -14.78
N LYS A 137 -1.63 2.07 -16.09
CA LYS A 137 -2.64 1.61 -17.03
C LYS A 137 -2.56 0.10 -17.24
N VAL A 138 -3.71 -0.56 -17.26
CA VAL A 138 -3.86 -1.97 -17.61
C VAL A 138 -4.45 -2.03 -19.01
N LEU A 139 -3.70 -2.68 -19.91
CA LEU A 139 -4.09 -2.92 -21.31
C LEU A 139 -4.61 -4.34 -21.51
#